data_AF-A0A9X5CN95-F1
#
_entry.id   AF-A0A9X5CN95-F1
#
_cell.length_a   1.000
_cell.length_b   1.000
_cell.length_c   1.000
_cell.angle_alpha   90.00
_cell.angle_beta   90.00
_cell.angle_gamma   90.00
#
_symmetry.space_group_name_H-M   'P 1'
#
loop_
_entity.id
_entity.type
_entity.pdbx_description
1 polymer ?
#
loop_
_entity_poly.entity_id
_entity_poly.type
_entity_poly.pdbx_seq_one_letter_code
_entity_poly.pdbx_strand_id
1 'polypeptide(L)'
;VADRIAEDGVLVWHLPLPGARREALDLVRRGDELTVTAGPFRRVVPLPSALRRCTVDGAALREGELRIRFRPDPELWPRSR
;
A
#
# COMPACT_ATOMS: atom_id res chain seq x y z
N VAL A 1 -7.67 -0.66 -6.48
CA VAL A 1 -7.18 -1.65 -5.49
C VAL A 1 -7.62 -3.00 -6.00
N ALA A 2 -6.72 -3.98 -6.07
CA ALA A 2 -7.04 -5.34 -6.45
C ALA A 2 -7.29 -6.17 -5.18
N ASP A 3 -8.38 -6.93 -5.17
CA ASP A 3 -8.67 -7.87 -4.10
C ASP A 3 -8.02 -9.23 -4.41
N ARG A 4 -7.18 -9.71 -3.48
CA ARG A 4 -6.53 -11.02 -3.54
C ARG A 4 -6.64 -11.73 -2.19
N ILE A 5 -7.69 -11.44 -1.43
CA ILE A 5 -7.88 -12.00 -0.09
C ILE A 5 -8.07 -13.51 -0.16
N ALA A 6 -8.81 -14.02 -1.16
CA ALA A 6 -9.09 -15.44 -1.29
C ALA A 6 -7.84 -16.29 -1.59
N GLU A 7 -6.91 -15.74 -2.38
CA GLU A 7 -5.70 -16.43 -2.82
C GLU A 7 -4.52 -16.20 -1.86
N ASP A 8 -4.29 -14.94 -1.48
CA ASP A 8 -3.05 -14.49 -0.83
C ASP A 8 -3.29 -13.80 0.53
N GLY A 9 -4.54 -13.64 0.95
CA GLY A 9 -4.90 -12.97 2.20
C GLY A 9 -4.59 -11.46 2.22
N VAL A 10 -4.45 -10.82 1.05
CA VAL A 10 -4.06 -9.40 0.95
C VAL A 10 -4.88 -8.61 -0.08
N LEU A 11 -4.97 -7.31 0.14
CA LEU A 11 -5.37 -6.31 -0.85
C LEU A 11 -4.12 -5.69 -1.49
N VAL A 12 -4.14 -5.44 -2.79
CA VAL A 12 -2.99 -4.84 -3.51
C VAL A 12 -3.35 -3.46 -4.06
N TRP A 13 -2.64 -2.44 -3.60
CA TRP A 13 -2.74 -1.09 -4.15
C TRP A 13 -1.64 -0.84 -5.19
N HIS A 14 -2.05 -0.48 -6.39
CA HIS A 14 -1.18 -0.16 -7.52
C HIS A 14 -1.10 1.36 -7.67
N LEU A 15 0.13 1.88 -7.71
CA LEU A 15 0.41 3.29 -7.90
C LEU A 15 1.43 3.44 -9.04
N PRO A 16 1.10 4.18 -10.11
CA PRO A 16 2.07 4.49 -11.15
C PRO A 16 3.14 5.43 -10.59
N LEU A 17 4.41 5.03 -10.71
CA LEU A 17 5.60 5.79 -10.37
C LEU A 17 6.63 5.69 -11.51
N PRO A 18 6.31 6.22 -12.70
CA PRO A 18 7.22 6.16 -13.84
C PRO A 18 8.55 6.84 -13.50
N GLY A 19 9.66 6.18 -13.83
CA GLY A 19 11.01 6.70 -13.56
C GLY A 19 11.47 6.61 -12.11
N ALA A 20 10.64 6.11 -11.18
CA ALA A 20 11.08 5.87 -9.81
C ALA A 20 12.12 4.74 -9.76
N ARG A 21 13.11 4.90 -8.88
CA ARG A 21 14.12 3.90 -8.56
C ARG A 21 13.90 3.40 -7.14
N ARG A 22 14.12 2.12 -6.91
CA ARG A 22 13.84 1.47 -5.61
C ARG A 22 14.69 2.07 -4.50
N GLU A 23 15.92 2.47 -4.79
CA GLU A 23 16.89 3.01 -3.84
C GLU A 23 16.52 4.42 -3.36
N ALA A 24 15.66 5.10 -4.13
CA ALA A 24 15.18 6.45 -3.83
C ALA A 24 13.70 6.45 -3.42
N LEU A 25 13.11 5.29 -3.14
CA LEU A 25 11.72 5.14 -2.75
C LEU A 25 11.59 5.05 -1.23
N ASP A 26 10.79 5.94 -0.65
CA ASP A 26 10.41 5.90 0.77
C ASP A 26 8.88 5.97 0.92
N LEU A 27 8.35 5.20 1.87
CA LEU A 27 6.92 5.03 2.09
C LEU A 27 6.62 5.20 3.57
N VAL A 28 5.82 6.21 3.91
CA VAL A 28 5.40 6.47 5.29
C VAL A 28 3.88 6.51 5.35
N ARG A 29 3.29 5.59 6.11
CA ARG A 29 1.86 5.62 6.40
C ARG A 29 1.59 6.45 7.65
N ARG A 30 0.56 7.30 7.60
CA ARG A 30 0.02 8.03 8.76
C ARG A 30 -1.50 7.99 8.71
N GLY A 31 -2.12 7.28 9.66
CA GLY A 31 -3.56 7.09 9.70
C GLY A 31 -4.11 6.56 8.37
N ASP A 32 -4.98 7.36 7.76
CA ASP A 32 -5.67 7.07 6.51
C ASP A 32 -4.93 7.62 5.26
N GLU A 33 -3.64 7.94 5.37
CA GLU A 33 -2.84 8.46 4.25
C GLU A 33 -1.50 7.73 4.11
N LEU A 34 -0.98 7.74 2.89
CA LEU A 34 0.35 7.26 2.55
C LEU A 34 1.16 8.38 1.91
N THR A 35 2.27 8.74 2.53
CA THR A 35 3.32 9.53 1.90
C THR A 35 4.17 8.62 1.04
N VAL A 36 4.32 8.98 -0.23
CA VAL A 36 5.21 8.34 -1.20
C VAL A 36 6.29 9.34 -1.61
N THR A 37 7.54 9.00 -1.36
CA THR A 37 8.71 9.76 -1.79
C THR A 37 9.44 8.94 -2.84
N ALA A 38 9.75 9.54 -3.99
CA ALA A 38 10.52 8.95 -5.08
C ALA A 38 11.57 9.95 -5.57
N GLY A 39 12.79 9.85 -5.05
CA GLY A 39 13.85 10.82 -5.29
C GLY A 39 13.43 12.23 -4.84
N PRO A 40 13.41 13.24 -5.74
CA PRO A 40 13.02 14.61 -5.38
C PRO A 40 11.50 14.80 -5.27
N PHE A 41 10.70 13.80 -5.68
CA PHE A 41 9.24 13.92 -5.70
C PHE A 41 8.64 13.35 -4.42
N ARG A 42 7.72 14.11 -3.81
CA ARG A 42 6.96 13.67 -2.63
C ARG A 42 5.48 13.94 -2.84
N ARG A 43 4.65 12.92 -2.64
CA ARG A 43 3.19 13.03 -2.71
C ARG A 43 2.54 12.34 -1.52
N VAL A 44 1.56 13.00 -0.91
CA VAL A 44 0.65 12.36 0.04
C VAL A 44 -0.58 11.90 -0.72
N VAL A 45 -0.96 10.63 -0.55
CA VAL A 45 -2.16 10.06 -1.16
C VAL A 45 -3.07 9.49 -0.08
N PRO A 46 -4.38 9.80 -0.10
CA PRO A 46 -5.32 9.20 0.83
C PRO A 46 -5.45 7.70 0.54
N LEU A 47 -5.56 6.91 1.59
CA LEU A 47 -5.85 5.49 1.50
C LEU A 47 -7.29 5.29 1.00
N PRO A 48 -7.47 4.48 -0.07
CA PRO A 48 -8.76 3.89 -0.39
C PRO A 48 -9.41 3.29 0.87
N SER A 49 -10.72 3.46 1.01
CA SER A 49 -11.47 3.06 2.22
C SER A 49 -11.20 1.61 2.65
N ALA A 50 -11.11 0.69 1.70
CA ALA A 50 -10.81 -0.73 1.95
C ALA A 50 -9.46 -0.97 2.66
N LEU A 51 -8.49 -0.06 2.51
CA LEU A 51 -7.13 -0.20 3.06
C LEU A 51 -6.95 0.43 4.44
N ARG A 52 -7.91 1.26 4.88
CA ARG A 52 -7.82 1.98 6.17
C ARG A 52 -7.77 1.03 7.37
N ARG A 53 -8.47 -0.11 7.26
CA ARG A 53 -8.50 -1.19 8.27
C ARG A 53 -7.53 -2.35 7.96
N CYS A 54 -6.51 -2.09 7.16
CA CYS A 54 -5.46 -3.07 6.87
C CYS A 54 -4.12 -2.58 7.43
N THR A 55 -3.14 -3.46 7.58
CA THR A 55 -1.72 -3.14 7.85
C THR A 55 -0.89 -3.33 6.57
N VAL A 56 0.24 -2.64 6.47
CA VAL A 56 1.14 -2.79 5.31
C VAL A 56 1.92 -4.11 5.48
N ASP A 57 1.77 -5.03 4.53
CA ASP A 57 2.45 -6.34 4.52
C ASP A 57 3.72 -6.32 3.66
N GLY A 58 3.84 -5.35 2.74
CA GLY A 58 5.06 -5.10 1.98
C GLY A 58 4.82 -4.23 0.76
N ALA A 59 5.91 -3.79 0.13
CA ALA A 59 5.84 -2.98 -1.08
C ALA A 59 6.93 -3.39 -2.08
N ALA A 60 6.60 -3.37 -3.37
CA ALA A 60 7.51 -3.70 -4.45
C ALA A 60 7.33 -2.74 -5.62
N LEU A 61 8.44 -2.23 -6.15
CA LEU A 61 8.48 -1.42 -7.37
C LEU A 61 8.96 -2.28 -8.53
N ARG A 62 8.13 -2.39 -9.58
CA ARG A 62 8.46 -3.11 -10.82
C ARG A 62 7.88 -2.37 -12.02
N GLU A 63 8.69 -2.15 -13.05
CA GLU A 63 8.25 -1.58 -14.33
C GLU A 63 7.54 -0.22 -14.19
N GLY A 64 7.99 0.63 -13.26
CA GLY A 64 7.36 1.94 -13.01
C GLY A 64 6.04 1.86 -12.26
N GLU A 65 5.69 0.72 -11.67
CA GLU A 65 4.51 0.54 -10.85
C GLU A 65 4.89 0.08 -9.44
N LEU A 66 4.42 0.83 -8.44
CA LEU A 66 4.52 0.48 -7.03
C LEU A 66 3.30 -0.35 -6.63
N ARG A 67 3.56 -1.57 -6.17
CA ARG A 67 2.57 -2.50 -5.63
C ARG A 67 2.74 -2.60 -4.14
N ILE A 68 1.74 -2.19 -3.39
CA ILE A 68 1.72 -2.27 -1.92
C ILE A 68 0.70 -3.31 -1.52
N ARG A 69 1.14 -4.32 -0.78
CA ARG A 69 0.30 -5.36 -0.20
C ARG A 69 -0.16 -4.92 1.17
N PHE A 70 -1.45 -5.06 1.41
CA PHE A 70 -2.12 -4.75 2.65
C PHE A 70 -2.81 -5.99 3.19
N ARG A 71 -2.56 -6.34 4.44
CA ARG A 71 -3.25 -7.45 5.11
C ARG A 71 -4.38 -6.88 5.98
N PRO A 72 -5.61 -7.42 5.94
CA PRO A 72 -6.66 -7.03 6.87
C PRO A 72 -6.14 -7.11 8.31
N ASP A 73 -6.31 -6.02 9.06
CA ASP A 73 -5.81 -5.96 10.43
C ASP A 73 -6.73 -6.79 11.33
N PRO A 74 -6.24 -7.90 11.94
CA PRO A 74 -7.07 -8.76 12.78
C PRO A 74 -7.50 -8.10 14.10
N GLU A 75 -6.89 -6.98 14.50
CA GLU A 75 -7.30 -6.20 15.68
C GLU A 75 -8.42 -5.20 15.34
N LEU A 76 -8.54 -4.80 14.07
CA LEU A 76 -9.56 -3.85 13.60
C LEU A 76 -10.70 -4.51 12.82
N TRP A 77 -10.49 -5.73 12.34
CA TRP A 77 -11.55 -6.58 11.78
C TRP A 77 -12.18 -7.41 12.90
N PRO A 78 -13.53 -7.43 13.00
CA PRO A 78 -14.20 -8.25 14.00
C PRO A 78 -13.81 -9.71 13.74
N ARG A 79 -13.21 -10.35 14.74
CA ARG A 79 -13.05 -11.80 14.75
C ARG A 79 -14.46 -12.39 14.64
N SER A 80 -14.72 -13.15 13.57
CA SER A 80 -15.88 -14.03 13.52
C SER A 80 -15.82 -14.92 14.76
N ARG A 81 -16.83 -14.77 15.63
CA ARG A 81 -17.05 -15.65 16.78
C ARG A 81 -17.65 -16.96 16.30
#